data_AF-A0AA96XW77-F1
#
_entry.id   AF-A0AA96XW77-F1
#
_cell.length_a   1.000
_cell.length_b   1.000
_cell.length_c   1.000
_cell.angle_alpha   90.00
_cell.angle_beta   90.00
_cell.angle_gamma   90.00
#
_symmetry.space_group_name_H-M   'P 1'
#
loop_
_entity.id
_entity.type
_entity.pdbx_description
1 polymer ?
#
loop_
_entity_poly.entity_id
_entity_poly.type
_entity_poly.pdbx_seq_one_letter_code
_entity_poly.pdbx_strand_id
1 'polypeptide(L)'
;MFKIKPNPAEADPNSPYLDGLNAKKLDEASKRALDYYLAAKPAKPAETIQPGQLFSVVKGLDNECLLANLSETLASADAMVNELAFDLEGSHRHFLLGIQQLIELSSLLANRALDNVEPH
;
A
#
# COMPACT_ATOMS: atom_id res chain seq x y z
N MET A 1 0.40 -53.57 -9.90
CA MET A 1 -0.34 -52.82 -10.93
C MET A 1 0.57 -51.74 -11.49
N PHE A 2 0.99 -51.85 -12.76
CA PHE A 2 1.85 -50.87 -13.42
C PHE A 2 0.99 -49.73 -13.96
N LYS A 3 1.25 -48.48 -13.55
CA LYS A 3 0.62 -47.31 -14.15
C LYS A 3 1.24 -47.08 -15.52
N ILE A 4 0.46 -47.32 -16.57
CA ILE A 4 0.80 -46.90 -17.94
C ILE A 4 0.76 -45.38 -17.94
N LYS A 5 1.91 -44.72 -18.08
CA LYS A 5 1.93 -43.29 -18.42
C LYS A 5 1.41 -43.18 -19.85
N PRO A 6 0.38 -42.36 -20.14
CA PRO A 6 0.00 -42.11 -21.52
C PRO A 6 1.20 -41.46 -22.20
N ASN A 7 1.66 -42.04 -23.31
CA ASN A 7 2.60 -41.34 -24.19
C ASN A 7 1.90 -40.07 -24.71
N PRO A 8 2.60 -38.95 -24.92
CA PRO A 8 2.00 -37.79 -25.59
C PRO A 8 1.42 -38.26 -26.93
N ALA A 9 0.22 -37.80 -27.27
CA ALA A 9 -0.35 -38.12 -28.57
C ALA A 9 0.61 -37.63 -29.67
N GLU A 10 1.06 -38.55 -30.53
CA GLU A 10 1.84 -38.19 -31.69
C GLU A 10 0.97 -37.32 -32.61
N ALA A 11 1.48 -36.14 -32.96
CA ALA A 11 0.75 -35.23 -33.83
C ALA A 11 0.63 -35.85 -35.22
N ASP A 12 -0.60 -36.07 -35.68
CA ASP A 12 -0.89 -36.56 -37.03
C ASP A 12 -0.39 -35.53 -38.07
N PRO A 13 0.61 -35.88 -38.91
CA PRO A 13 1.19 -34.97 -39.88
C PRO A 13 0.22 -34.57 -41.02
N ASN A 14 -0.91 -35.27 -41.18
CA ASN A 14 -1.96 -34.96 -42.16
C ASN A 14 -3.19 -34.29 -41.55
N SER A 15 -3.09 -33.79 -40.31
CA SER A 15 -4.16 -33.05 -39.66
C SER A 15 -4.52 -31.80 -40.50
N PRO A 16 -5.81 -31.56 -40.83
CA PRO A 16 -6.25 -30.38 -41.57
C PRO A 16 -6.01 -29.07 -40.79
N TYR A 17 -5.64 -29.16 -39.51
CA TYR A 17 -5.17 -28.04 -38.70
C TYR A 17 -3.72 -27.64 -38.99
N LEU A 18 -2.94 -28.48 -39.68
CA LEU A 18 -1.56 -28.19 -40.09
C LEU A 18 -1.48 -27.45 -41.43
N ASP A 19 -2.49 -27.60 -42.29
CA ASP A 19 -2.53 -26.98 -43.61
C ASP A 19 -2.92 -25.49 -43.50
N GLY A 20 -1.91 -24.63 -43.43
CA GLY A 20 -2.07 -23.17 -43.27
C GLY A 20 -1.41 -22.58 -42.03
N LEU A 21 -0.78 -23.41 -41.18
CA LEU A 21 0.03 -22.92 -40.07
C LEU A 21 1.33 -22.30 -40.59
N ASN A 22 1.36 -20.98 -40.66
CA ASN A 22 2.58 -20.24 -40.95
C ASN A 22 3.53 -20.35 -39.74
N ALA A 23 4.65 -21.05 -39.92
CA ALA A 23 5.67 -21.24 -38.89
C ALA A 23 6.12 -19.93 -38.21
N LYS A 24 6.17 -18.80 -38.95
CA LYS A 24 6.48 -17.49 -38.37
C LYS A 24 5.41 -17.01 -37.40
N LYS A 25 4.13 -17.23 -37.71
CA LYS A 25 3.02 -16.85 -36.82
C LYS A 25 3.00 -17.71 -35.55
N LEU A 26 3.38 -18.98 -35.67
CA LEU A 26 3.53 -19.86 -34.51
C LEU A 26 4.69 -19.43 -33.60
N ASP A 27 5.85 -19.10 -34.18
CA ASP A 27 7.01 -18.58 -33.42
C ASP A 27 6.65 -17.26 -32.72
N GLU A 28 5.96 -16.36 -33.43
CA GLU A 28 5.55 -15.07 -32.91
C GLU A 28 4.47 -15.19 -31.81
N ALA A 29 3.50 -16.10 -31.98
CA ALA A 29 2.50 -16.39 -30.95
C ALA A 29 3.15 -17.07 -29.72
N SER A 30 4.13 -17.94 -29.94
CA SER A 30 4.86 -18.61 -28.87
C SER A 30 5.69 -17.62 -28.06
N LYS A 31 6.43 -16.72 -28.72
CA LYS A 31 7.16 -15.62 -28.05
C LYS A 31 6.21 -14.71 -27.28
N ARG A 32 5.09 -14.32 -27.87
CA ARG A 32 4.09 -13.47 -27.20
C ARG A 32 3.50 -14.13 -25.95
N ALA A 33 3.22 -15.44 -26.01
CA ALA A 33 2.74 -16.19 -24.86
C ALA A 33 3.83 -16.31 -23.79
N LEU A 34 5.07 -16.63 -24.17
CA LEU A 34 6.21 -16.69 -23.26
C LEU A 34 6.46 -15.33 -22.60
N ASP A 35 6.44 -14.23 -23.35
CA ASP A 35 6.60 -12.88 -22.81
C ASP A 35 5.46 -12.54 -21.84
N TYR A 36 4.22 -12.89 -22.17
CA TYR A 36 3.07 -12.61 -21.31
C TYR A 36 3.11 -13.35 -19.97
N TYR A 37 3.55 -14.62 -19.98
CA TYR A 37 3.52 -15.48 -18.78
C TYR A 37 4.85 -15.51 -18.02
N LEU A 38 5.98 -15.35 -18.71
CA LEU A 38 7.32 -15.56 -18.15
C LEU A 38 8.17 -14.29 -18.09
N ALA A 39 7.89 -13.26 -18.89
CA ALA A 39 8.63 -12.01 -18.71
C ALA A 39 8.32 -11.46 -17.32
N ALA A 40 9.37 -11.03 -16.62
CA ALA A 40 9.21 -10.38 -15.34
C ALA A 40 8.27 -9.18 -15.54
N LYS A 41 7.07 -9.23 -14.94
CA LYS A 41 6.22 -8.04 -14.87
C LYS A 41 7.08 -6.91 -14.32
N PRO A 42 7.01 -5.69 -14.87
CA PRO A 42 7.73 -4.57 -14.32
C PRO A 42 7.40 -4.54 -12.82
N ALA A 43 8.43 -4.74 -12.00
CA ALA A 43 8.25 -4.75 -10.56
C ALA A 43 7.55 -3.44 -10.22
N LYS A 44 6.44 -3.52 -9.46
CA LYS A 44 5.90 -2.33 -8.81
C LYS A 44 7.10 -1.63 -8.17
N PRO A 45 7.27 -0.31 -8.34
CA PRO A 45 8.40 0.40 -7.76
C PRO A 45 8.53 -0.06 -6.32
N ALA A 46 9.66 -0.69 -5.99
CA ALA A 46 9.89 -1.21 -4.66
C ALA A 46 9.65 -0.03 -3.71
N GLU A 47 8.72 -0.19 -2.77
CA GLU A 47 8.48 0.86 -1.79
C GLU A 47 9.81 1.09 -1.08
N THR A 48 10.31 2.31 -1.14
CA THR A 48 11.56 2.69 -0.49
C THR A 48 11.31 2.71 1.01
N ILE A 49 11.40 1.54 1.64
CA ILE A 49 11.44 1.44 3.09
C ILE A 49 12.80 1.98 3.52
N GLN A 50 12.80 3.10 4.22
CA GLN A 50 14.05 3.65 4.73
C GLN A 50 14.62 2.73 5.82
N PRO A 51 15.94 2.54 5.89
CA PRO A 51 16.55 1.77 6.97
C PRO A 51 16.09 2.28 8.34
N GLY A 52 15.50 1.41 9.17
CA GLY A 52 14.98 1.76 10.50
C GLY A 52 13.51 2.19 10.55
N GLN A 53 12.78 2.18 9.44
CA GLN A 53 11.34 2.46 9.43
C GLN A 53 10.55 1.27 9.98
N LEU A 54 9.96 1.42 11.19
CA LEU A 54 9.11 0.40 11.82
C LEU A 54 7.63 0.52 11.43
N PHE A 55 7.16 1.74 11.14
CA PHE A 55 5.76 2.05 10.86
C PHE A 55 5.61 2.75 9.52
N SER A 56 4.47 2.55 8.85
CA SER A 56 4.11 3.21 7.60
C SER A 56 2.60 3.45 7.52
N VAL A 57 2.20 4.54 6.88
CA VAL A 57 0.80 4.79 6.53
C VAL A 57 0.45 4.00 5.26
N VAL A 58 -0.67 3.27 5.30
CA VAL A 58 -1.14 2.48 4.15
C VAL A 58 -1.51 3.41 2.99
N LYS A 59 -1.00 3.11 1.79
CA LYS A 59 -1.33 3.88 0.59
C LYS A 59 -2.78 3.68 0.18
N GLY A 60 -3.42 4.76 -0.28
CA GLY A 60 -4.80 4.73 -0.76
C GLY A 60 -5.86 4.78 0.34
N LEU A 61 -5.46 5.03 1.60
CA LEU A 61 -6.41 5.47 2.62
C LEU A 61 -7.04 6.81 2.21
N ASP A 62 -8.33 6.95 2.45
CA ASP A 62 -9.03 8.21 2.25
C ASP A 62 -8.61 9.25 3.31
N ASN A 63 -8.83 10.51 2.95
CA ASN A 63 -8.45 11.64 3.81
C ASN A 63 -9.23 11.67 5.12
N GLU A 64 -10.47 11.18 5.14
CA GLU A 64 -11.32 11.12 6.34
C GLU A 64 -10.71 10.18 7.38
N CYS A 65 -10.32 8.97 6.99
CA CYS A 65 -9.61 8.01 7.84
C CYS A 65 -8.28 8.58 8.36
N LEU A 66 -7.51 9.24 7.50
CA LEU A 66 -6.24 9.85 7.89
C LEU A 66 -6.44 10.97 8.92
N LEU A 67 -7.42 11.84 8.69
CA LEU A 67 -7.74 12.96 9.57
C LEU A 67 -8.39 12.50 10.88
N ALA A 68 -9.27 11.50 10.84
CA ALA A 68 -9.86 10.90 12.04
C ALA A 68 -8.78 10.30 12.95
N ASN A 69 -7.87 9.50 12.38
CA ASN A 69 -6.77 8.92 13.14
C ASN A 69 -5.80 9.99 13.66
N LEU A 70 -5.55 11.07 12.90
CA LEU A 70 -4.77 12.21 13.37
C LEU A 70 -5.44 12.89 14.57
N SER A 71 -6.75 13.18 14.47
CA SER A 71 -7.51 13.82 15.55
C SER A 71 -7.52 12.97 16.81
N GLU A 72 -7.70 11.65 16.71
CA GLU A 72 -7.65 10.75 17.86
C GLU A 72 -6.24 10.64 18.47
N THR A 73 -5.19 10.68 17.63
CA THR A 73 -3.79 10.72 18.09
C THR A 73 -3.50 12.01 18.85
N LEU A 74 -3.97 13.16 18.34
CA LEU A 74 -3.80 14.45 19.00
C LEU A 74 -4.58 14.51 20.32
N ALA A 75 -5.81 14.01 20.36
CA ALA A 75 -6.60 13.93 21.59
C ALA A 75 -5.92 13.04 22.64
N SER A 76 -5.34 11.92 22.22
CA SER A 76 -4.56 11.04 23.11
C SER A 76 -3.32 11.74 23.66
N ALA A 77 -2.58 12.46 22.80
CA ALA A 77 -1.41 13.22 23.23
C ALA A 77 -1.78 14.36 24.19
N ASP A 78 -2.88 15.07 23.91
CA ASP A 78 -3.41 16.14 24.77
C ASP A 78 -3.74 15.62 26.17
N ALA A 79 -4.41 14.46 26.27
CA ALA A 79 -4.71 13.82 27.55
C ALA A 79 -3.43 13.46 28.34
N MET A 80 -2.43 12.88 27.68
CA MET A 80 -1.15 12.52 28.32
C MET A 80 -0.37 13.75 28.81
N VAL A 81 -0.33 14.82 28.02
CA VAL A 81 0.37 16.05 28.40
C VAL A 81 -0.35 16.75 29.55
N ASN A 82 -1.68 16.82 29.51
CA ASN A 82 -2.49 17.38 30.60
C ASN A 82 -2.29 16.62 31.92
N GLU A 83 -2.31 15.28 31.87
CA GLU A 83 -2.06 14.43 33.04
C GLU A 83 -0.68 14.72 33.64
N LEU A 84 0.37 14.74 32.82
CA LEU A 84 1.73 15.00 33.28
C LEU A 84 1.95 16.46 33.75
N ALA A 85 1.28 17.44 33.14
CA ALA A 85 1.40 18.84 33.52
C ALA A 85 0.88 19.11 34.94
N PHE A 86 -0.10 18.32 35.42
CA PHE A 86 -0.60 18.41 36.78
C PHE A 86 0.45 18.00 37.81
N ASP A 87 1.26 16.98 37.48
CA ASP A 87 2.28 16.40 38.36
C ASP A 87 3.59 17.19 38.45
N LEU A 88 3.85 18.10 37.50
CA LEU A 88 5.07 18.91 37.45
C LEU A 88 4.82 20.33 37.95
N GLU A 89 5.86 21.06 38.37
CA GLU A 89 5.76 22.46 38.81
C GLU A 89 6.73 23.38 38.04
N GLY A 90 6.55 24.70 38.20
CA GLY A 90 7.46 25.71 37.69
C GLY A 90 7.66 25.67 36.17
N SER A 91 8.91 25.81 35.74
CA SER A 91 9.26 25.87 34.31
C SER A 91 8.90 24.60 33.54
N HIS A 92 8.95 23.42 34.17
CA HIS A 92 8.60 22.15 33.52
C HIS A 92 7.10 22.06 33.22
N ARG A 93 6.24 22.52 34.15
CA ARG A 93 4.80 22.64 33.89
C ARG A 93 4.55 23.59 32.72
N HIS A 94 5.19 24.77 32.70
CA HIS A 94 5.02 25.72 31.59
C HIS A 94 5.50 25.17 30.24
N PHE A 95 6.57 24.36 30.24
CA PHE A 95 7.03 23.69 29.03
C PHE A 95 5.97 22.69 28.50
N LEU A 96 5.38 21.87 29.37
CA LEU A 96 4.30 20.95 28.97
C LEU A 96 3.04 21.67 28.49
N LEU A 97 2.64 22.76 29.17
CA LEU A 97 1.52 23.59 28.70
C LEU A 97 1.81 24.21 27.33
N GLY A 98 3.07 24.55 27.03
CA GLY A 98 3.47 24.99 25.70
C GLY A 98 3.32 23.89 24.64
N ILE A 99 3.65 22.64 24.97
CA ILE A 99 3.40 21.48 24.08
C ILE A 99 1.90 21.27 23.88
N GLN A 100 1.11 21.34 24.96
CA GLN A 100 -0.34 21.23 24.89
C GLN A 100 -0.93 22.28 23.93
N GLN A 101 -0.48 23.54 24.03
CA GLN A 101 -0.92 24.58 23.11
C GLN A 101 -0.62 24.25 21.64
N LEU A 102 0.52 23.63 21.34
CA LEU A 102 0.84 23.19 19.97
C LEU A 102 -0.08 22.04 19.51
N ILE A 103 -0.43 21.13 20.42
CA ILE A 103 -1.37 20.04 20.15
C ILE A 103 -2.77 20.61 19.84
N GLU A 104 -3.28 21.51 20.69
CA GLU A 104 -4.57 22.18 20.48
C GLU A 104 -4.62 22.92 19.13
N LEU A 105 -3.56 23.67 18.79
CA LEU A 105 -3.45 24.35 17.49
C LEU A 105 -3.45 23.35 16.32
N SER A 106 -2.76 22.22 16.47
CA SER A 106 -2.75 21.15 15.45
C SER A 106 -4.14 20.54 15.26
N SER A 107 -4.90 20.34 16.34
CA SER A 107 -6.27 19.85 16.29
C SER A 107 -7.20 20.81 15.55
N LEU A 108 -7.04 22.13 15.74
CA LEU A 108 -7.81 23.12 14.98
C LEU A 108 -7.51 23.07 13.48
N LEU A 109 -6.24 22.87 13.10
CA LEU A 109 -5.85 22.70 11.71
C LEU A 109 -6.40 21.41 11.11
N ALA A 110 -6.37 20.29 11.85
CA ALA A 110 -6.91 19.01 11.43
C ALA A 110 -8.43 19.09 11.20
N ASN A 111 -9.16 19.70 12.14
CA ASN A 111 -10.60 19.93 12.02
C ASN A 111 -10.92 20.78 10.78
N ARG A 112 -10.19 21.87 10.56
CA ARG A 112 -10.37 22.68 9.33
C ARG A 112 -10.05 21.89 8.06
N ALA A 113 -9.05 21.02 8.09
CA ALA A 113 -8.73 20.18 6.94
C ALA A 113 -9.86 19.19 6.66
N LEU A 114 -10.51 18.63 7.69
CA LEU A 114 -11.66 17.74 7.57
C LEU A 114 -12.86 18.47 6.96
N ASP A 115 -13.18 19.67 7.45
CA ASP A 115 -14.27 20.51 6.90
C ASP A 115 -14.09 20.78 5.40
N ASN A 116 -12.85 20.88 4.91
CA ASN A 116 -12.57 21.10 3.48
C ASN A 116 -12.77 19.84 2.62
N VAL A 117 -12.65 18.64 3.22
CA VAL A 117 -12.80 17.35 2.54
C VAL A 117 -14.27 16.90 2.53
N GLU A 118 -15.07 17.32 3.51
CA GLU A 118 -16.52 17.15 3.57
C GLU A 118 -17.27 18.43 3.19
N PRO A 119 -17.35 18.81 1.89
CA PRO A 119 -18.17 19.94 1.49
C PRO A 119 -19.66 19.61 1.74
N HIS A 120 -20.33 20.46 2.50
CA HIS A 120 -21.78 20.44 2.74
C HIS A 120 -22.60 20.56 1.45
#